data_AF-A0A5N9GLN1-F1
#
_entry.id   AF-A0A5N9GLN1-F1
#
_cell.length_a   1.000
_cell.length_b   1.000
_cell.length_c   1.000
_cell.angle_alpha   90.00
_cell.angle_beta   90.00
_cell.angle_gamma   90.00
#
_symmetry.space_group_name_H-M   'P 1'
#
loop_
_entity.id
_entity.type
_entity.pdbx_description
1 polymer ?
#
loop_
_entity_poly.entity_id
_entity_poly.type
_entity_poly.pdbx_seq_one_letter_code
_entity_poly.pdbx_strand_id
1 'polypeptide(L)' 'MAEGLRLKLWGPNGESREFELNDRGEVIRALTDWANEIGCGPNELDYQVNDGLRIMGEGNPYAGEVD' A
#
# COMPACT_ATOMS: atom_id res chain seq x y z
N MET A 1 20.71 -14.05 1.78
CA MET A 1 19.93 -13.42 0.70
C MET A 1 18.98 -12.47 1.39
N ALA A 2 19.00 -11.17 1.05
CA ALA A 2 18.04 -10.25 1.66
C ALA A 2 16.66 -10.66 1.16
N GLU A 3 15.80 -11.12 2.07
CA GLU A 3 14.42 -11.46 1.76
C GLU A 3 13.74 -10.17 1.30
N GLY A 4 13.45 -10.06 0.00
CA GLY A 4 12.80 -8.90 -0.58
C GLY A 4 11.46 -8.63 0.11
N LEU A 5 11.13 -7.35 0.28
CA LEU A 5 9.94 -6.91 1.00
C LEU A 5 8.84 -6.65 -0.02
N ARG A 6 7.76 -7.44 0.03
CA ARG A 6 6.63 -7.32 -0.90
C ARG A 6 5.64 -6.29 -0.35
N LEU A 7 5.32 -5.26 -1.11
CA LEU A 7 4.32 -4.25 -0.75
C LEU A 7 3.13 -4.38 -1.70
N LYS A 8 1.96 -4.71 -1.17
CA LYS A 8 0.69 -4.60 -1.91
C LYS A 8 0.02 -3.30 -1.53
N LEU A 9 -0.42 -2.54 -2.52
CA LEU A 9 -1.18 -1.32 -2.37
C LEU A 9 -2.56 -1.47 -2.98
N TRP A 10 -3.57 -0.85 -2.36
CA TRP A 10 -4.93 -0.77 -2.88
C TRP A 10 -5.41 0.67 -2.91
N GLY A 11 -5.98 1.06 -4.04
CA GLY A 11 -6.50 2.38 -4.31
C GLY A 11 -7.99 2.49 -3.97
N PRO A 12 -8.50 3.73 -3.85
CA PRO A 12 -9.88 3.98 -3.47
C PRO A 12 -10.92 3.58 -4.55
N ASN A 13 -10.53 3.43 -5.82
CA ASN A 13 -11.44 3.03 -6.90
C ASN A 13 -11.37 1.52 -7.21
N GLY A 14 -10.75 0.73 -6.33
CA GLY A 14 -10.59 -0.72 -6.49
C GLY A 14 -9.34 -1.15 -7.27
N GLU A 15 -8.43 -0.22 -7.58
CA GLU A 15 -7.12 -0.53 -8.14
C GLU A 15 -6.25 -1.26 -7.12
N SER A 16 -5.38 -2.15 -7.57
CA SER A 16 -4.35 -2.74 -6.72
C SER A 16 -3.05 -2.90 -7.47
N ARG A 17 -1.93 -2.76 -6.74
CA ARG A 17 -0.59 -2.88 -7.31
C ARG A 17 0.36 -3.51 -6.32
N GLU A 18 1.25 -4.37 -6.79
CA GLU A 18 2.24 -5.04 -5.97
C GLU A 18 3.64 -4.59 -6.37
N PHE A 19 4.48 -4.33 -5.37
CA PHE A 19 5.85 -3.85 -5.51
C PHE A 19 6.79 -4.78 -4.75
N GLU A 20 7.95 -5.05 -5.31
CA GLU A 20 9.04 -5.74 -4.62
C GLU A 20 10.08 -4.69 -4.22
N LEU A 21 10.28 -4.55 -2.92
CA LEU A 21 11.12 -3.53 -2.29
C LEU A 21 12.36 -4.17 -1.68
N ASN A 22 13.47 -3.44 -1.64
CA ASN A 22 14.70 -3.91 -1.01
C ASN A 22 14.78 -3.48 0.46
N ASP A 23 14.15 -2.36 0.80
CA ASP A 23 14.14 -1.81 2.16
C ASP A 23 12.78 -1.18 2.54
N ARG A 24 12.51 -1.08 3.85
CA ARG A 24 11.29 -0.46 4.39
C ARG A 24 11.16 1.02 4.04
N GLY A 25 12.27 1.75 3.86
CA GLY A 25 12.26 3.14 3.44
C GLY A 25 11.64 3.34 2.04
N GLU A 26 11.65 2.31 1.19
CA GLU A 26 11.03 2.36 -0.12
C GLU A 26 9.50 2.28 -0.06
N VAL A 27 8.92 1.82 1.07
CA VAL A 27 7.46 1.69 1.24
C VAL A 27 6.78 3.06 1.11
N ILE A 28 7.29 4.07 1.82
CA ILE A 28 6.73 5.42 1.79
C ILE A 28 6.85 6.02 0.39
N ARG A 29 7.97 5.75 -0.29
CA ARG A 29 8.21 6.22 -1.65
C ARG A 29 7.25 5.56 -2.64
N ALA A 30 7.05 4.25 -2.57
CA ALA A 30 6.11 3.52 -3.42
C ALA A 30 4.66 3.94 -3.17
N LEU A 31 4.26 4.14 -1.92
CA LEU A 31 2.96 4.70 -1.55
C LEU A 31 2.73 6.07 -2.19
N THR A 32 3.71 6.97 -2.03
CA THR A 32 3.58 8.35 -2.53
C THR A 32 3.59 8.40 -4.05
N ASP A 33 4.48 7.64 -4.69
CA ASP A 33 4.60 7.60 -6.15
C ASP A 33 3.30 7.06 -6.78
N TRP A 34 2.79 5.93 -6.27
CA TRP A 34 1.57 5.34 -6.79
C TRP A 34 0.32 6.19 -6.48
N ALA A 35 0.24 6.79 -5.30
CA ALA A 35 -0.83 7.73 -4.96
C ALA A 35 -0.87 8.90 -5.96
N ASN A 36 0.28 9.49 -6.29
CA ASN A 36 0.37 10.54 -7.30
C ASN A 36 0.00 10.04 -8.70
N GLU A 37 0.40 8.81 -9.07
CA GLU A 37 0.02 8.21 -10.36
C GLU A 37 -1.51 8.10 -10.53
N ILE A 38 -2.22 7.68 -9.48
CA ILE A 38 -3.68 7.52 -9.51
C ILE A 38 -4.44 8.79 -9.10
N GLY A 39 -3.72 9.85 -8.74
CA GLY A 39 -4.30 11.16 -8.39
C GLY A 39 -5.00 11.20 -7.03
N CYS A 40 -4.57 10.38 -6.07
CA CYS A 40 -5.09 10.39 -4.70
C CYS A 40 -4.01 10.75 -3.67
N GLY A 41 -4.41 10.93 -2.41
CA GLY A 41 -3.50 11.06 -1.28
C GLY A 41 -2.90 9.70 -0.87
N PRO A 42 -1.64 9.65 -0.41
CA PRO A 42 -1.02 8.41 0.07
C PRO A 42 -1.70 7.86 1.34
N ASN A 43 -2.42 8.71 2.07
CA ASN A 43 -3.26 8.34 3.21
C ASN A 43 -4.60 7.72 2.82
N GLU A 44 -4.99 7.78 1.54
CA GLU A 44 -6.20 7.14 1.02
C GLU A 44 -5.93 5.72 0.49
N LEU A 45 -4.66 5.33 0.44
CA LEU A 45 -4.23 4.01 0.00
C LEU A 45 -4.19 3.03 1.18
N ASP A 46 -4.65 1.81 0.94
CA ASP A 46 -4.31 0.71 1.84
C ASP A 46 -3.00 0.09 1.41
N TYR A 47 -2.27 -0.46 2.38
CA TYR A 47 -1.06 -1.19 2.08
C TYR A 47 -0.85 -2.39 2.98
N GLN A 48 -0.19 -3.41 2.44
CA GLN A 48 0.21 -4.60 3.17
C GLN A 48 1.67 -4.89 2.84
N VAL A 49 2.46 -5.10 3.88
CA VAL A 49 3.86 -5.49 3.74
C VAL A 49 3.98 -6.99 4.02
N ASN A 50 4.50 -7.73 3.05
CA ASN A 50 4.60 -9.19 3.02
C ASN A 50 3.23 -9.84 3.30
N ASP A 51 3.20 -10.91 4.10
CA ASP A 51 1.98 -11.53 4.66
C ASP A 51 1.58 -10.88 6.00
N GLY A 52 1.97 -9.63 6.22
CA GLY A 52 1.67 -8.88 7.44
C GLY A 52 0.23 -8.36 7.48
N LEU A 53 -0.05 -7.55 8.51
CA LEU A 53 -1.33 -6.86 8.63
C LEU A 53 -1.49 -5.84 7.51
N ARG A 54 -2.68 -5.81 6.90
CA ARG A 54 -3.09 -4.74 5.98
C ARG A 54 -3.39 -3.49 6.81
N ILE A 55 -2.68 -2.42 6.50
CA ILE A 55 -2.90 -1.09 7.06
C ILE A 55 -3.84 -0.37 6.12
N MET A 56 -4.94 0.13 6.66
CA MET A 56 -5.99 0.76 5.87
C MET A 56 -5.85 2.27 5.94
N GLY A 57 -5.98 2.93 4.79
CA GLY A 57 -5.88 4.38 4.68
C GLY A 57 -7.03 5.08 5.38
N GLU A 58 -6.79 6.27 5.95
CA GLU A 58 -7.76 7.06 6.72
C GLU A 58 -9.02 7.46 5.91
N GLY A 59 -8.98 7.32 4.59
CA GLY A 59 -10.09 7.61 3.68
C GLY A 59 -10.73 6.39 3.02
N ASN A 60 -10.26 5.17 3.29
CA ASN A 60 -10.76 4.00 2.57
C ASN A 60 -12.02 3.44 3.26
N PRO A 61 -13.20 3.40 2.60
CA PRO A 61 -14.42 2.81 3.19
C PRO A 61 -14.27 1.32 3.53
N TYR A 62 -13.25 0.65 2.99
CA TYR A 62 -12.91 -0.73 3.31
C TYR A 62 -12.00 -0.86 4.54
N ALA A 63 -11.71 0.24 5.25
CA ALA A 63 -10.80 0.32 6.39
C ALA A 63 -11.28 -0.38 7.68
N GLY A 64 -12.41 -1.10 7.63
CA GLY A 64 -13.08 -1.62 8.82
C GLY A 64 -13.61 -3.05 8.72
N GLU A 65 -13.47 -3.73 7.59
CA GLU A 65 -14.00 -5.09 7.43
C GLU A 65 -12.84 -6.09 7.32
N VAL A 66 -12.28 -6.43 8.48
CA VAL A 66 -11.57 -7.71 8.68
C VAL A 66 -12.51 -8.62 9.47
N ASP A 67 -13.04 -9.65 8.80
CA ASP A 67 -13.75 -10.78 9.44
C ASP A 67 -12.73 -11.70 10.14
#